data_AF-A0A2G1LPR5-F1
#
_entry.id   AF-A0A2G1LPR5-F1
#
_cell.length_a   1.000
_cell.length_b   1.000
_cell.length_c   1.000
_cell.angle_alpha   90.00
_cell.angle_beta   90.00
_cell.angle_gamma   90.00
#
_symmetry.space_group_name_H-M   'P 1'
#
loop_
_entity.id
_entity.type
_entity.pdbx_description
1 polymer ?
#
loop_
_entity_poly.entity_id
_entity_poly.type
_entity_poly.pdbx_seq_one_letter_code
_entity_poly.pdbx_strand_id
1 'polypeptide(L)'
;ANGDDVSSPDGAQAMIDLAIARFGRIDAVIANAGNMRFAPVEDLTAADLDALLAVHVRGSFNVARAAWPHMRAQGGGRLVLTTSGGGMLGMGQLSAYGAAKGGVMGLMHNLAEEGRPHGILCNAVMPNAASRMSAGMSEGTLGHNPWGRALGPSFDPRFTAGLVAWLALERCTSTHSIYSALGGRIARVFVGATKGWDHGLDAPPTAEDVAAHIDRIRDDGAGYAIPADIFDEFRIVAEGRG
;
A
#
# COMPACT_ATOMS: atom_id res chain seq x y z
N ALA A 1 24.50 -3.22 6.21
CA ALA A 1 23.23 -3.13 6.96
C ALA A 1 23.52 -3.52 8.42
N ASN A 2 22.89 -2.89 9.39
CA ASN A 2 23.01 -3.20 10.83
C ASN A 2 22.18 -4.41 11.27
N GLY A 3 21.14 -4.79 10.51
CA GLY A 3 20.37 -6.01 10.78
C GLY A 3 19.38 -5.91 11.95
N ASP A 4 19.11 -4.71 12.43
CA ASP A 4 18.15 -4.47 13.51
C ASP A 4 16.71 -4.84 13.10
N ASP A 5 15.82 -4.98 14.09
CA ASP A 5 14.42 -5.31 13.86
C ASP A 5 13.57 -4.06 13.64
N VAL A 6 13.00 -3.92 12.45
CA VAL A 6 12.05 -2.83 12.12
C VAL A 6 10.83 -2.84 13.03
N SER A 7 10.42 -4.01 13.53
CA SER A 7 9.25 -4.14 14.39
C SER A 7 9.45 -3.48 15.75
N SER A 8 10.70 -3.23 16.16
CA SER A 8 11.05 -2.49 17.37
C SER A 8 11.25 -1.00 17.07
N PRO A 9 10.68 -0.08 17.86
CA PRO A 9 10.97 1.35 17.74
C PRO A 9 12.47 1.67 17.84
N ASP A 10 13.18 1.04 18.78
CA ASP A 10 14.61 1.27 18.98
C ASP A 10 15.44 0.72 17.82
N GLY A 11 15.05 -0.45 17.29
CA GLY A 11 15.70 -1.04 16.13
C GLY A 11 15.55 -0.18 14.88
N ALA A 12 14.35 0.35 14.65
CA ALA A 12 14.11 1.30 13.56
C ALA A 12 14.90 2.61 13.76
N GLN A 13 14.95 3.15 14.98
CA GLN A 13 15.72 4.36 15.27
C GLN A 13 17.22 4.14 14.99
N ALA A 14 17.78 3.01 15.44
CA ALA A 14 19.18 2.65 15.19
C ALA A 14 19.52 2.57 13.69
N MET A 15 18.60 2.09 12.84
CA MET A 15 18.77 2.12 11.38
C MET A 15 18.89 3.54 10.82
N ILE A 16 18.02 4.45 11.28
CA ILE A 16 18.03 5.85 10.83
C ILE A 16 19.28 6.56 11.35
N ASP A 17 19.61 6.38 12.63
CA ASP A 17 20.79 6.96 13.26
C ASP A 17 22.07 6.52 12.54
N LEU A 18 22.16 5.26 12.13
CA LEU A 18 23.29 4.77 11.34
C LEU A 18 23.39 5.49 9.99
N ALA A 19 22.27 5.71 9.30
CA ALA A 19 22.27 6.43 8.03
C ALA A 19 22.71 7.89 8.22
N ILE A 20 22.20 8.57 9.25
CA ILE A 20 22.59 9.94 9.60
C ILE A 20 24.06 10.02 9.99
N ALA A 21 24.55 9.13 10.85
CA ALA A 21 25.94 9.11 11.28
C ALA A 21 26.91 8.85 10.10
N ARG A 22 26.49 8.05 9.11
CA ARG A 22 27.34 7.68 7.98
C ARG A 22 27.30 8.68 6.82
N PHE A 23 26.14 9.25 6.53
CA PHE A 23 25.89 10.05 5.33
C PHE A 23 25.46 11.49 5.61
N GLY A 24 25.17 11.83 6.87
CA GLY A 24 24.76 13.17 7.32
C GLY A 24 23.30 13.55 7.00
N ARG A 25 22.57 12.72 6.25
CA ARG A 25 21.19 12.96 5.83
C ARG A 25 20.46 11.66 5.51
N ILE A 26 19.14 11.76 5.32
CA ILE A 26 18.31 10.65 4.86
C ILE A 26 17.22 11.16 3.91
N ASP A 27 17.37 10.83 2.63
CA ASP A 27 16.50 11.36 1.58
C ASP A 27 15.32 10.44 1.26
N ALA A 28 15.51 9.13 1.45
CA ALA A 28 14.52 8.14 1.13
C ALA A 28 14.53 6.97 2.10
N VAL A 29 13.35 6.41 2.36
CA VAL A 29 13.14 5.15 3.09
C VAL A 29 12.31 4.22 2.21
N ILE A 30 12.83 3.02 1.95
CA ILE A 30 12.11 1.94 1.28
C ILE A 30 11.75 0.89 2.34
N ALA A 31 10.51 0.92 2.82
CA ALA A 31 10.01 -0.03 3.81
C ALA A 31 9.62 -1.35 3.11
N ASN A 32 10.61 -2.22 2.95
CA ASN A 32 10.50 -3.50 2.24
C ASN A 32 10.58 -4.75 3.15
N ALA A 33 11.01 -4.59 4.41
CA ALA A 33 11.09 -5.71 5.35
C ALA A 33 9.73 -6.43 5.46
N GLY A 34 9.74 -7.76 5.47
CA GLY A 34 8.51 -8.54 5.42
C GLY A 34 8.73 -10.03 5.68
N ASN A 35 7.72 -10.64 6.29
CA ASN A 35 7.52 -12.08 6.46
C ASN A 35 6.18 -12.49 5.82
N MET A 36 5.88 -13.79 5.75
CA MET A 36 4.65 -14.28 5.17
C MET A 36 4.19 -15.55 5.90
N ARG A 37 2.88 -15.68 6.08
CA ARG A 37 2.20 -16.89 6.54
C ARG A 37 1.05 -17.18 5.59
N PHE A 38 1.12 -18.33 4.92
CA PHE A 38 0.09 -18.82 4.01
C PHE A 38 -0.69 -19.93 4.71
N ALA A 39 -1.98 -19.70 4.96
CA ALA A 39 -2.87 -20.67 5.61
C ALA A 39 -4.35 -20.29 5.42
N PRO A 40 -5.27 -21.27 5.34
CA PRO A 40 -6.70 -21.04 5.52
C PRO A 40 -6.98 -20.26 6.81
N VAL A 41 -8.13 -19.58 6.88
CA VAL A 41 -8.43 -18.69 8.02
C VAL A 41 -8.57 -19.45 9.33
N GLU A 42 -9.08 -20.68 9.26
CA GLU A 42 -9.25 -21.61 10.38
C GLU A 42 -7.93 -22.11 10.98
N ASP A 43 -6.84 -22.06 10.21
CA ASP A 43 -5.50 -22.52 10.60
C ASP A 43 -4.58 -21.36 11.05
N LEU A 44 -5.07 -20.12 10.96
CA LEU A 44 -4.33 -18.93 11.40
C LEU A 44 -4.55 -18.68 12.89
N THR A 45 -3.46 -18.42 13.59
CA THR A 45 -3.48 -18.02 15.00
C THR A 45 -3.43 -16.50 15.15
N ALA A 46 -3.82 -15.99 16.32
CA ALA A 46 -3.59 -14.58 16.65
C ALA A 46 -2.09 -14.20 16.57
N ALA A 47 -1.20 -15.10 16.97
CA ALA A 47 0.24 -14.90 16.88
C ALA A 47 0.73 -14.76 15.43
N ASP A 48 0.13 -15.50 14.48
CA ASP A 48 0.42 -15.32 13.04
C ASP A 48 0.05 -13.92 12.57
N LEU A 49 -1.13 -13.43 12.97
CA LEU A 49 -1.59 -12.07 12.65
C LEU A 49 -0.66 -11.02 13.27
N ASP A 50 -0.34 -11.16 14.56
CA ASP A 50 0.52 -10.24 15.29
C ASP A 50 1.91 -10.16 14.66
N ALA A 51 2.50 -11.31 14.28
CA ALA A 51 3.81 -11.36 13.65
C ALA A 51 3.82 -10.64 12.28
N LEU A 52 2.73 -10.71 11.52
CA LEU A 52 2.58 -10.02 10.25
C LEU A 52 2.36 -8.50 10.46
N LEU A 53 1.47 -8.12 11.37
CA LEU A 53 1.24 -6.70 11.69
C LEU A 53 2.49 -6.02 12.27
N ALA A 54 3.24 -6.72 13.12
CA ALA A 54 4.46 -6.23 13.74
C ALA A 54 5.53 -5.86 12.70
N VAL A 55 5.77 -6.72 11.71
CA VAL A 55 6.80 -6.48 10.69
C VAL A 55 6.31 -5.51 9.62
N HIS A 56 5.11 -5.73 9.08
CA HIS A 56 4.65 -4.97 7.91
C HIS A 56 4.12 -3.59 8.28
N VAL A 57 3.17 -3.51 9.23
CA VAL A 57 2.51 -2.24 9.57
C VAL A 57 3.36 -1.46 10.58
N ARG A 58 3.61 -2.05 11.76
CA ARG A 58 4.38 -1.40 12.83
C ARG A 58 5.82 -1.14 12.38
N GLY A 59 6.44 -2.08 11.66
CA GLY A 59 7.77 -1.88 11.11
C GLY A 59 7.87 -0.71 10.13
N SER A 60 6.93 -0.62 9.17
CA SER A 60 6.86 0.52 8.24
C SER A 60 6.63 1.84 8.96
N PHE A 61 5.73 1.85 9.95
CA PHE A 61 5.48 3.02 10.78
C PHE A 61 6.73 3.46 11.56
N ASN A 62 7.42 2.53 12.22
CA ASN A 62 8.59 2.84 13.03
C ASN A 62 9.70 3.48 12.20
N VAL A 63 10.04 2.92 11.04
CA VAL A 63 11.10 3.47 10.17
C VAL A 63 10.70 4.82 9.57
N ALA A 64 9.44 4.99 9.17
CA ALA A 64 8.93 6.27 8.67
C ALA A 64 8.98 7.33 9.79
N ARG A 65 8.48 7.00 10.99
CA ARG A 65 8.49 7.87 12.17
C ARG A 65 9.90 8.28 12.58
N ALA A 66 10.86 7.35 12.58
CA ALA A 66 12.25 7.65 12.94
C ALA A 66 12.91 8.57 11.91
N ALA A 67 12.62 8.40 10.61
CA ALA A 67 13.15 9.26 9.55
C ALA A 67 12.48 10.65 9.49
N TRP A 68 11.23 10.75 9.95
CA TRP A 68 10.37 11.92 9.77
C TRP A 68 10.98 13.25 10.24
N PRO A 69 11.57 13.36 11.45
CA PRO A 69 12.14 14.62 11.93
C PRO A 69 13.28 15.11 11.02
N HIS A 70 14.08 14.18 10.48
CA HIS A 70 15.19 14.51 9.59
C HIS A 70 14.69 14.97 8.23
N MET A 71 13.76 14.24 7.61
CA MET A 71 13.14 14.63 6.33
C MET A 71 12.44 15.98 6.43
N ARG A 72 11.68 16.21 7.51
CA ARG A 72 11.02 17.50 7.76
C ARG A 72 12.01 18.65 7.90
N ALA A 73 13.10 18.45 8.66
CA ALA A 73 14.15 19.46 8.82
C ALA A 73 14.90 19.75 7.51
N GLN A 74 14.99 18.77 6.61
CA GLN A 74 15.61 18.89 5.29
C GLN A 74 14.67 19.52 4.24
N GLY A 75 13.38 19.72 4.56
CA GLY A 75 12.38 20.24 3.64
C GLY A 75 11.88 19.22 2.62
N GLY A 76 12.07 17.93 2.87
CA GLY A 76 11.51 16.87 2.03
C GLY A 76 12.06 15.48 2.31
N GLY A 77 11.41 14.48 1.71
CA GLY A 77 11.80 13.09 1.78
C GLY A 77 10.95 12.18 0.89
N ARG A 78 11.41 10.96 0.64
CA ARG A 78 10.68 9.96 -0.16
C ARG A 78 10.44 8.69 0.65
N LEU A 79 9.18 8.35 0.89
CA LEU A 79 8.78 7.10 1.52
C LEU A 79 8.19 6.18 0.45
N VAL A 80 8.74 4.97 0.34
CA VAL A 80 8.24 3.92 -0.54
C VAL A 80 7.88 2.71 0.31
N LEU A 81 6.58 2.49 0.52
CA LEU A 81 6.08 1.36 1.30
C LEU A 81 5.78 0.16 0.40
N THR A 82 5.94 -1.06 0.93
CA THR A 82 5.67 -2.28 0.16
C THR A 82 4.33 -2.88 0.57
N THR A 83 3.32 -2.76 -0.28
CA THR A 83 2.03 -3.47 -0.15
C THR A 83 1.99 -4.71 -1.06
N SER A 84 0.82 -5.24 -1.40
CA SER A 84 0.68 -6.40 -2.28
C SER A 84 -0.69 -6.50 -2.95
N GLY A 85 -0.77 -7.28 -4.03
CA GLY A 85 -2.04 -7.75 -4.59
C GLY A 85 -2.92 -8.46 -3.57
N GLY A 86 -2.35 -9.29 -2.69
CA GLY A 86 -3.11 -9.97 -1.65
C GLY A 86 -3.74 -9.04 -0.60
N GLY A 87 -3.16 -7.85 -0.38
CA GLY A 87 -3.74 -6.82 0.49
C GLY A 87 -4.81 -5.99 -0.19
N MET A 88 -4.60 -5.62 -1.45
CA MET A 88 -5.49 -4.71 -2.17
C MET A 88 -6.65 -5.41 -2.89
N LEU A 89 -6.39 -6.58 -3.47
CA LEU A 89 -7.32 -7.32 -4.33
C LEU A 89 -7.83 -8.62 -3.66
N GLY A 90 -7.18 -9.02 -2.57
CA GLY A 90 -7.48 -10.27 -1.89
C GLY A 90 -6.87 -11.49 -2.58
N MET A 91 -6.63 -12.52 -1.77
CA MET A 91 -6.31 -13.87 -2.23
C MET A 91 -6.66 -14.84 -1.10
N GLY A 92 -7.25 -15.98 -1.45
CA GLY A 92 -7.47 -17.06 -0.47
C GLY A 92 -6.18 -17.41 0.27
N GLN A 93 -6.32 -17.77 1.55
CA GLN A 93 -5.22 -18.18 2.44
C GLN A 93 -4.20 -17.07 2.80
N LEU A 94 -4.53 -15.81 2.50
CA LEU A 94 -3.74 -14.64 2.88
C LEU A 94 -4.52 -13.67 3.78
N SER A 95 -5.52 -14.09 4.56
CA SER A 95 -6.33 -13.13 5.34
C SER A 95 -5.49 -12.26 6.30
N ALA A 96 -4.59 -12.86 7.09
CA ALA A 96 -3.70 -12.11 7.99
C ALA A 96 -2.64 -11.29 7.23
N TYR A 97 -2.05 -11.84 6.16
CA TYR A 97 -1.04 -11.13 5.35
C TYR A 97 -1.67 -9.96 4.57
N GLY A 98 -2.85 -10.20 4.01
CA GLY A 98 -3.68 -9.23 3.31
C GLY A 98 -4.11 -8.10 4.24
N ALA A 99 -4.55 -8.41 5.46
CA ALA A 99 -4.82 -7.40 6.48
C ALA A 99 -3.57 -6.54 6.78
N ALA A 100 -2.41 -7.17 6.96
CA ALA A 100 -1.16 -6.44 7.19
C ALA A 100 -0.77 -5.54 6.00
N LYS A 101 -0.88 -6.03 4.76
CA LYS A 101 -0.56 -5.24 3.55
C LYS A 101 -1.61 -4.16 3.24
N GLY A 102 -2.88 -4.39 3.59
CA GLY A 102 -3.93 -3.38 3.57
C GLY A 102 -3.67 -2.28 4.61
N GLY A 103 -3.21 -2.64 5.82
CA GLY A 103 -2.77 -1.69 6.82
C GLY A 103 -1.61 -0.80 6.35
N VAL A 104 -0.65 -1.36 5.59
CA VAL A 104 0.41 -0.58 4.95
C VAL A 104 -0.14 0.41 3.92
N MET A 105 -1.21 0.09 3.19
CA MET A 105 -1.87 1.04 2.29
C MET A 105 -2.49 2.20 3.09
N GLY A 106 -3.23 1.90 4.16
CA GLY A 106 -3.79 2.93 5.04
C GLY A 106 -2.72 3.85 5.63
N LEU A 107 -1.60 3.27 6.08
CA LEU A 107 -0.45 4.03 6.56
C LEU A 107 0.14 4.93 5.45
N MET A 108 0.29 4.42 4.22
CA MET A 108 0.79 5.20 3.09
C MET A 108 -0.08 6.42 2.81
N HIS A 109 -1.40 6.25 2.76
CA HIS A 109 -2.34 7.33 2.50
C HIS A 109 -2.18 8.47 3.53
N ASN A 110 -2.17 8.14 4.82
CA ASN A 110 -2.03 9.13 5.89
C ASN A 110 -0.65 9.81 5.91
N LEU A 111 0.44 9.05 5.69
CA LEU A 111 1.78 9.64 5.61
C LEU A 111 1.94 10.58 4.40
N ALA A 112 1.27 10.31 3.27
CA ALA A 112 1.28 11.22 2.13
C ALA A 112 0.57 12.55 2.46
N GLU A 113 -0.55 12.49 3.17
CA GLU A 113 -1.29 13.67 3.62
C GLU A 113 -0.52 14.49 4.66
N GLU A 114 -0.01 13.84 5.70
CA GLU A 114 0.81 14.49 6.75
C GLU A 114 2.13 15.07 6.20
N GLY A 115 2.68 14.42 5.17
CA GLY A 115 3.96 14.81 4.56
C GLY A 115 3.87 15.97 3.57
N ARG A 116 2.67 16.22 3.02
CA ARG A 116 2.39 17.27 2.01
C ARG A 116 2.95 18.66 2.39
N PRO A 117 2.69 19.23 3.58
CA PRO A 117 3.24 20.55 3.96
C PRO A 117 4.76 20.56 4.17
N HIS A 118 5.41 19.40 4.21
CA HIS A 118 6.83 19.24 4.51
C HIS A 118 7.66 18.75 3.30
N GLY A 119 7.06 18.60 2.13
CA GLY A 119 7.74 18.03 0.95
C GLY A 119 8.09 16.54 1.09
N ILE A 120 7.47 15.84 2.05
CA ILE A 120 7.65 14.40 2.28
C ILE A 120 6.59 13.67 1.47
N LEU A 121 7.03 12.91 0.47
CA LEU A 121 6.14 12.19 -0.44
C LEU A 121 6.12 10.71 -0.10
N CYS A 122 4.94 10.15 0.10
CA CYS A 122 4.75 8.72 0.36
C CYS A 122 4.01 8.05 -0.81
N ASN A 123 4.49 6.89 -1.25
CA ASN A 123 3.85 6.02 -2.23
C ASN A 123 3.97 4.56 -1.79
N ALA A 124 3.12 3.69 -2.33
CA ALA A 124 3.23 2.25 -2.13
C ALA A 124 3.48 1.51 -3.45
N VAL A 125 4.17 0.38 -3.36
CA VAL A 125 4.36 -0.55 -4.48
C VAL A 125 3.72 -1.90 -4.19
N MET A 126 3.14 -2.49 -5.22
CA MET A 126 2.66 -3.88 -5.27
C MET A 126 3.64 -4.67 -6.16
N PRO A 127 4.77 -5.12 -5.61
CA PRO A 127 5.76 -5.89 -6.36
C PRO A 127 5.21 -7.28 -6.68
N ASN A 128 5.60 -7.81 -7.84
CA ASN A 128 5.47 -9.23 -8.16
C ASN A 128 6.87 -9.77 -8.46
N ALA A 129 7.54 -10.25 -7.41
CA ALA A 129 8.89 -10.77 -7.50
C ALA A 129 9.00 -12.11 -6.75
N ALA A 130 9.64 -13.09 -7.37
CA ALA A 130 9.98 -14.35 -6.75
C ALA A 130 11.13 -14.14 -5.76
N SER A 131 10.96 -14.64 -4.54
CA SER A 131 12.00 -14.64 -3.51
C SER A 131 11.82 -15.85 -2.60
N ARG A 132 12.70 -16.01 -1.60
CA ARG A 132 12.52 -17.01 -0.55
C ARG A 132 11.15 -16.91 0.15
N MET A 133 10.59 -15.70 0.26
CA MET A 133 9.27 -15.47 0.87
C MET A 133 8.13 -16.12 0.07
N SER A 134 8.24 -16.20 -1.26
CA SER A 134 7.23 -16.80 -2.13
C SER A 134 7.47 -18.29 -2.42
N ALA A 135 8.55 -18.88 -1.90
CA ALA A 135 8.92 -20.26 -2.19
C ALA A 135 8.00 -21.31 -1.54
N GLY A 136 7.28 -20.94 -0.48
CA GLY A 136 6.30 -21.81 0.19
C GLY A 136 4.89 -21.74 -0.40
N MET A 137 4.68 -21.00 -1.49
CA MET A 137 3.36 -20.88 -2.11
C MET A 137 3.09 -22.12 -2.99
N SER A 138 1.89 -22.69 -2.89
CA SER A 138 1.52 -23.92 -3.58
C SER A 138 1.28 -23.74 -5.08
N GLU A 139 1.17 -24.85 -5.81
CA GLU A 139 0.71 -24.84 -7.20
C GLU A 139 -0.64 -24.11 -7.32
N GLY A 140 -0.82 -23.28 -8.36
CA GLY A 140 -1.99 -22.37 -8.52
C GLY A 140 -1.80 -20.93 -8.00
N THR A 141 -0.71 -20.62 -7.29
CA THR A 141 -0.44 -19.29 -6.71
C THR A 141 0.57 -18.47 -7.55
N LEU A 142 1.20 -17.42 -6.99
CA LEU A 142 2.14 -16.50 -7.68
C LEU A 142 3.15 -17.26 -8.56
N GLY A 143 3.06 -17.10 -9.88
CA GLY A 143 3.93 -17.77 -10.85
C GLY A 143 3.61 -19.25 -11.14
N HIS A 144 2.79 -19.89 -10.31
CA HIS A 144 2.42 -21.31 -10.41
C HIS A 144 1.01 -21.53 -11.00
N ASN A 145 0.47 -20.55 -11.72
CA ASN A 145 -0.77 -20.68 -12.50
C ASN A 145 -0.49 -20.40 -14.00
N PRO A 146 -1.42 -20.74 -14.92
CA PRO A 146 -1.22 -20.56 -16.36
C PRO A 146 -0.86 -19.12 -16.77
N TRP A 147 -1.48 -18.13 -16.10
CA TRP A 147 -1.18 -16.72 -16.35
C TRP A 147 0.23 -16.35 -15.91
N GLY A 148 0.66 -16.79 -14.73
CA GLY A 148 2.02 -16.57 -14.22
C GLY A 148 3.08 -17.13 -15.16
N ARG A 149 2.90 -18.36 -15.66
CA ARG A 149 3.82 -18.96 -16.65
C ARG A 149 3.91 -18.12 -17.93
N ALA A 150 2.80 -17.55 -18.40
CA ALA A 150 2.77 -16.68 -19.57
C ALA A 150 3.53 -15.36 -19.37
N LEU A 151 3.80 -14.95 -18.13
CA LEU A 151 4.57 -13.73 -17.82
C LEU A 151 6.10 -13.95 -17.80
N GLY A 152 6.58 -15.15 -18.12
CA GLY A 152 8.00 -15.45 -18.34
C GLY A 152 8.92 -15.01 -17.18
N PRO A 153 10.05 -14.33 -17.46
CA PRO A 153 11.04 -13.96 -16.43
C PRO A 153 10.62 -12.77 -15.56
N SER A 154 9.40 -12.25 -15.70
CA SER A 154 8.97 -11.00 -15.06
C SER A 154 8.97 -11.04 -13.52
N PHE A 155 9.07 -12.22 -12.91
CA PHE A 155 9.21 -12.39 -11.47
C PHE A 155 10.63 -12.11 -10.95
N ASP A 156 11.60 -11.83 -11.81
CA ASP A 156 12.89 -11.34 -11.35
C ASP A 156 12.73 -9.97 -10.65
N PRO A 157 13.22 -9.78 -9.40
CA PRO A 157 13.09 -8.53 -8.67
C PRO A 157 13.56 -7.28 -9.43
N ARG A 158 14.48 -7.44 -10.38
CA ARG A 158 14.98 -6.34 -11.23
C ARG A 158 13.88 -5.65 -12.04
N PHE A 159 12.79 -6.35 -12.36
CA PHE A 159 11.64 -5.74 -13.06
C PHE A 159 10.83 -4.77 -12.17
N THR A 160 10.99 -4.82 -10.85
CA THR A 160 10.35 -3.85 -9.93
C THR A 160 11.33 -2.77 -9.44
N ALA A 161 12.64 -3.06 -9.43
CA ALA A 161 13.66 -2.16 -8.89
C ALA A 161 13.65 -0.77 -9.51
N GLY A 162 13.42 -0.64 -10.83
CA GLY A 162 13.38 0.64 -11.52
C GLY A 162 12.26 1.57 -11.01
N LEU A 163 11.07 1.03 -10.76
CA LEU A 163 9.94 1.76 -10.20
C LEU A 163 10.24 2.24 -8.77
N VAL A 164 10.74 1.33 -7.92
CA VAL A 164 11.08 1.67 -6.53
C VAL A 164 12.15 2.74 -6.47
N ALA A 165 13.20 2.61 -7.30
CA ALA A 165 14.25 3.60 -7.43
C ALA A 165 13.66 4.95 -7.86
N TRP A 166 12.86 5.00 -8.92
CA TRP A 166 12.20 6.23 -9.39
C TRP A 166 11.41 6.93 -8.27
N LEU A 167 10.58 6.19 -7.53
CA LEU A 167 9.78 6.75 -6.44
C LEU A 167 10.62 7.30 -5.29
N ALA A 168 11.84 6.79 -5.12
CA ALA A 168 12.80 7.26 -4.12
C ALA A 168 13.65 8.47 -4.56
N LEU A 169 13.56 8.91 -5.82
CA LEU A 169 14.34 10.05 -6.32
C LEU A 169 13.70 11.38 -5.93
N GLU A 170 14.54 12.38 -5.64
CA GLU A 170 14.11 13.74 -5.33
C GLU A 170 13.25 14.37 -6.44
N ARG A 171 13.56 14.11 -7.71
CA ARG A 171 12.77 14.64 -8.84
C ARG A 171 11.40 13.98 -9.03
N CYS A 172 11.12 12.88 -8.34
CA CYS A 172 9.79 12.29 -8.36
C CYS A 172 8.84 13.15 -7.54
N THR A 173 7.74 13.57 -8.16
CA THR A 173 6.66 14.36 -7.55
C THR A 173 5.43 13.52 -7.19
N SER A 174 5.47 12.21 -7.45
CA SER A 174 4.37 11.32 -7.10
C SER A 174 4.20 11.25 -5.59
N THR A 175 2.96 11.31 -5.12
CA THR A 175 2.57 10.96 -3.76
C THR A 175 1.17 10.37 -3.76
N HIS A 176 0.75 9.77 -2.65
CA HIS A 176 -0.59 9.21 -2.45
C HIS A 176 -0.97 8.21 -3.55
N SER A 177 0.02 7.47 -4.07
CA SER A 177 -0.17 6.55 -5.21
C SER A 177 0.32 5.16 -4.90
N ILE A 178 -0.42 4.18 -5.43
CA ILE A 178 -0.08 2.76 -5.39
C ILE A 178 0.31 2.35 -6.80
N TYR A 179 1.45 1.66 -6.95
CA TYR A 179 1.93 1.20 -8.25
C TYR A 179 2.12 -0.32 -8.27
N SER A 180 1.52 -0.99 -9.23
CA SER A 180 1.76 -2.39 -9.54
C SER A 180 2.89 -2.55 -10.55
N ALA A 181 3.80 -3.48 -10.27
CA ALA A 181 4.80 -3.97 -11.22
C ALA A 181 4.58 -5.48 -11.41
N LEU A 182 4.16 -5.90 -12.61
CA LEU A 182 3.84 -7.28 -12.95
C LEU A 182 4.00 -7.51 -14.45
N GLY A 183 4.66 -8.61 -14.86
CA GLY A 183 4.67 -8.99 -16.29
C GLY A 183 5.40 -8.00 -17.20
N GLY A 184 6.33 -7.20 -16.65
CA GLY A 184 6.95 -6.07 -17.37
C GLY A 184 6.05 -4.82 -17.48
N ARG A 185 4.82 -4.85 -16.96
CA ARG A 185 3.92 -3.70 -16.88
C ARG A 185 4.11 -2.97 -15.55
N ILE A 186 4.18 -1.63 -15.62
CA ILE A 186 4.06 -0.73 -14.47
C ILE A 186 2.74 0.03 -14.60
N ALA A 187 1.93 0.06 -13.55
CA ALA A 187 0.64 0.75 -13.57
C ALA A 187 0.27 1.34 -12.22
N ARG A 188 -0.45 2.48 -12.24
CA ARG A 188 -1.12 3.00 -11.05
C ARG A 188 -2.34 2.13 -10.71
N VAL A 189 -2.52 1.86 -9.43
CA VAL A 189 -3.71 1.24 -8.85
C VAL A 189 -4.33 2.27 -7.90
N PHE A 190 -5.66 2.32 -7.82
CA PHE A 190 -6.39 3.37 -7.09
C PHE A 190 -7.65 2.82 -6.43
N VAL A 191 -8.15 3.56 -5.44
CA VAL A 191 -9.50 3.41 -4.88
C VAL A 191 -10.37 4.46 -5.56
N GLY A 192 -11.55 4.05 -6.04
CA GLY A 192 -12.51 4.95 -6.67
C GLY A 192 -13.92 4.73 -6.13
N ALA A 193 -14.75 5.75 -6.28
CA ALA A 193 -16.16 5.73 -5.92
C ALA A 193 -17.01 5.92 -7.19
N THR A 194 -18.01 5.07 -7.37
CA THR A 194 -19.01 5.23 -8.44
C THR A 194 -19.82 6.50 -8.22
N LYS A 195 -20.55 6.95 -9.24
CA LYS A 195 -21.52 8.06 -9.07
C LYS A 195 -22.61 7.75 -8.04
N GLY A 196 -22.97 6.47 -7.91
CA GLY A 196 -23.95 6.01 -6.93
C GLY A 196 -25.39 6.44 -7.22
N TRP A 197 -26.24 6.26 -6.20
CA TRP A 197 -27.62 6.71 -6.17
C TRP A 197 -27.78 7.81 -5.11
N ASP A 198 -28.24 8.99 -5.53
CA ASP A 198 -28.65 10.05 -4.62
C ASP A 198 -30.14 9.86 -4.28
N HIS A 199 -30.41 9.56 -3.00
CA HIS A 199 -31.76 9.36 -2.47
C HIS A 199 -32.39 10.65 -1.94
N GLY A 200 -31.73 11.81 -2.11
CA GLY A 200 -32.15 13.07 -1.52
C GLY A 200 -31.93 13.12 0.00
N LEU A 201 -32.37 14.19 0.64
CA LEU A 201 -32.24 14.38 2.10
C LEU A 201 -33.58 14.55 2.83
N ASP A 202 -34.70 14.40 2.11
CA ASP A 202 -36.05 14.59 2.65
C ASP A 202 -36.46 13.44 3.59
N ALA A 203 -35.99 12.22 3.32
CA ALA A 203 -36.21 11.03 4.15
C ALA A 203 -35.03 10.04 4.02
N PRO A 204 -34.72 9.26 5.08
CA PRO A 204 -33.70 8.22 5.00
C PRO A 204 -34.18 7.04 4.14
N PRO A 205 -33.28 6.38 3.39
CA PRO A 205 -33.65 5.24 2.54
C PRO A 205 -33.86 3.98 3.40
N THR A 206 -34.82 3.14 3.00
CA THR A 206 -35.00 1.79 3.54
C THR A 206 -34.03 0.79 2.91
N ALA A 207 -33.93 -0.42 3.47
CA ALA A 207 -33.15 -1.49 2.86
C ALA A 207 -33.72 -1.90 1.50
N GLU A 208 -35.05 -1.85 1.36
CA GLU A 208 -35.78 -2.10 0.13
C GLU A 208 -35.47 -1.04 -0.93
N ASP A 209 -35.37 0.24 -0.54
CA ASP A 209 -34.96 1.30 -1.46
C ASP A 209 -33.54 1.07 -1.98
N VAL A 210 -32.60 0.71 -1.10
CA VAL A 210 -31.22 0.38 -1.50
C VAL A 210 -31.19 -0.81 -2.44
N ALA A 211 -31.95 -1.88 -2.15
CA ALA A 211 -32.03 -3.07 -2.98
C ALA A 211 -32.59 -2.74 -4.37
N ALA A 212 -33.61 -1.89 -4.46
CA ALA A 212 -34.19 -1.44 -5.72
C ALA A 212 -33.23 -0.61 -6.58
N HIS A 213 -32.20 0.00 -5.99
CA HIS A 213 -31.23 0.85 -6.67
C HIS A 213 -29.80 0.27 -6.70
N ILE A 214 -29.60 -0.98 -6.27
CA ILE A 214 -28.25 -1.54 -6.07
C ILE A 214 -27.40 -1.58 -7.34
N ASP A 215 -28.02 -1.80 -8.50
CA ASP A 215 -27.31 -1.81 -9.79
C ASP A 215 -26.78 -0.43 -10.14
N ARG A 216 -27.57 0.64 -9.89
CA ARG A 216 -27.12 2.03 -10.06
C ARG A 216 -26.02 2.40 -9.08
N ILE A 217 -26.09 1.90 -7.84
CA ILE A 217 -25.06 2.16 -6.82
C ILE A 217 -23.72 1.56 -7.26
N ARG A 218 -23.73 0.39 -7.89
CA ARG A 218 -22.52 -0.36 -8.29
C ARG A 218 -22.02 -0.06 -9.70
N ASP A 219 -22.75 0.75 -10.47
CA ASP A 219 -22.42 1.05 -11.86
C ASP A 219 -21.14 1.89 -11.99
N ASP A 220 -20.04 1.25 -12.37
CA ASP A 220 -18.76 1.86 -12.72
C ASP A 220 -18.65 2.21 -14.22
N GLY A 221 -19.61 1.77 -15.05
CA GLY A 221 -19.74 2.16 -16.46
C GLY A 221 -20.26 3.57 -16.66
N ALA A 222 -21.05 4.09 -15.71
CA ALA A 222 -21.49 5.50 -15.68
C ALA A 222 -20.38 6.50 -15.28
N GLY A 223 -19.18 6.00 -14.97
CA GLY A 223 -18.03 6.77 -14.52
C GLY A 223 -17.85 6.76 -12.99
N TYR A 224 -16.63 7.05 -12.55
CA TYR A 224 -16.22 7.04 -11.16
C TYR A 224 -15.26 8.20 -10.86
N ALA A 225 -15.20 8.60 -9.59
CA ALA A 225 -14.22 9.54 -9.08
C ALA A 225 -13.08 8.81 -8.37
N ILE A 226 -11.89 9.42 -8.38
CA ILE A 226 -10.71 8.94 -7.64
C ILE A 226 -10.38 10.01 -6.60
N PRO A 227 -10.93 9.93 -5.37
CA PRO A 227 -10.67 10.93 -4.34
C PRO A 227 -9.19 10.90 -3.93
N ALA A 228 -8.59 12.09 -3.76
CA ALA A 228 -7.22 12.22 -3.29
C ALA A 228 -7.10 12.23 -1.76
N ASP A 229 -8.17 12.54 -1.04
CA ASP A 229 -8.27 12.45 0.41
C ASP A 229 -9.74 12.28 0.84
N ILE A 230 -9.99 12.24 2.15
CA ILE A 230 -11.36 12.07 2.68
C ILE A 230 -12.27 13.25 2.35
N PHE A 231 -11.74 14.48 2.24
CA PHE A 231 -12.52 15.69 1.96
C PHE A 231 -12.93 15.78 0.50
N ASP A 232 -12.13 15.21 -0.39
CA ASP A 232 -12.44 15.09 -1.81
C ASP A 232 -13.75 14.35 -2.05
N GLU A 233 -14.07 13.31 -1.25
CA GLU A 233 -15.36 12.62 -1.35
C GLU A 233 -16.53 13.57 -1.05
N PHE A 234 -16.45 14.34 0.03
CA PHE A 234 -17.47 15.35 0.35
C PHE A 234 -17.62 16.37 -0.78
N ARG A 235 -16.50 16.84 -1.34
CA ARG A 235 -16.49 17.80 -2.45
C ARG A 235 -17.17 17.21 -3.69
N ILE A 236 -16.80 15.99 -4.08
CA ILE A 236 -17.39 15.28 -5.24
C ILE A 236 -18.91 15.15 -5.07
N VAL A 237 -19.37 14.74 -3.88
CA VAL A 237 -20.80 14.59 -3.60
C VAL A 237 -21.50 15.95 -3.58
N ALA A 238 -20.91 16.98 -2.98
CA ALA A 238 -21.50 18.32 -2.92
C ALA A 238 -21.61 18.98 -4.30
N GLU A 239 -20.57 18.88 -5.13
CA GLU A 239 -20.57 19.39 -6.52
C GLU A 239 -21.55 18.62 -7.40
N GLY A 240 -21.73 17.32 -7.19
CA GLY A 240 -22.67 16.49 -7.95
C GLY A 240 -24.16 16.75 -7.66
N ARG A 241 -24.48 17.51 -6.60
CA ARG A 241 -25.85 17.90 -6.25
C ARG A 241 -26.31 19.21 -6.92
N GLY A 242 -25.41 19.99 -7.50
CA GLY A 242 -25.69 21.26 -8.20
C GLY A 242 -25.92 21.08 -9.69
#